data_AF-A0QZZ8-F1
#
_entry.id   AF-A0QZZ8-F1
#
_cell.length_a   1.000
_cell.length_b   1.000
_cell.length_c   1.000
_cell.angle_alpha   90.00
_cell.angle_beta   90.00
_cell.angle_gamma   90.00
#
_symmetry.space_group_name_H-M   'P 1'
#
loop_
_entity.id
_entity.type
_entity.pdbx_description
1 polymer ?
#
loop_
_entity_poly.entity_id
_entity_poly.type
_entity_poly.pdbx_seq_one_letter_code
_entity_poly.pdbx_strand_id
1 'polypeptide(L)'
;MTEDSLPNAEAGTEIRERRVDRAQYLVCAVLVAVGAFLIYDALTLAEGFAKVDPVGPRMFPLGIGVVLIALAAVLAIAIPRGSVGEADAGEDVDPNSPGDWRTVGLLVGLFVAVIVLVQPLGWAITGALLFAGAATVLGNHHYVRNIAIGAVLSVLSFYAFYSGLGIPLPAGILDGIL
;
A
#
# COMPACT_ATOMS: atom_id res chain seq x y z
N MET A 1 -41.24 -49.23 40.15
CA MET A 1 -40.46 -48.86 41.36
C MET A 1 -39.13 -49.55 41.18
N THR A 2 -38.05 -48.95 40.69
CA THR A 2 -37.51 -47.56 40.70
C THR A 2 -36.56 -47.45 39.49
N GLU A 3 -36.66 -46.44 38.63
CA GLU A 3 -35.75 -45.27 38.60
C GLU A 3 -34.28 -45.58 38.92
N ASP A 4 -33.41 -45.53 37.90
CA ASP A 4 -32.04 -44.99 38.03
C ASP A 4 -31.52 -44.59 36.63
N SER A 5 -31.75 -43.35 36.21
CA SER A 5 -30.79 -42.23 36.23
C SER A 5 -29.61 -42.39 35.26
N LEU A 6 -29.59 -41.56 34.22
CA LEU A 6 -28.42 -41.38 33.35
C LEU A 6 -27.34 -40.58 34.08
N PRO A 7 -26.04 -40.94 33.98
CA PRO A 7 -24.98 -39.98 34.19
C PRO A 7 -24.71 -39.22 32.88
N ASN A 8 -25.37 -38.07 32.80
CA ASN A 8 -24.92 -36.80 32.22
C ASN A 8 -23.71 -36.89 31.25
N ALA A 9 -23.98 -36.72 29.96
CA ALA A 9 -22.97 -36.27 29.01
C ALA A 9 -22.51 -34.88 29.46
N GLU A 10 -21.33 -34.80 30.08
CA GLU A 10 -20.66 -33.54 30.34
C GLU A 10 -20.34 -32.90 28.98
N ALA A 11 -21.29 -32.10 28.50
CA ALA A 11 -21.04 -31.06 27.53
C ALA A 11 -20.02 -30.12 28.18
N GLY A 12 -18.75 -30.40 27.94
CA GLY A 12 -17.63 -29.51 28.19
C GLY A 12 -17.92 -28.19 27.48
N THR A 13 -18.59 -27.29 28.18
CA THR A 13 -18.67 -25.90 27.80
C THR A 13 -17.29 -25.36 28.07
N GLU A 14 -16.37 -25.53 27.12
CA GLU A 14 -15.16 -24.72 27.08
C GLU A 14 -15.64 -23.29 26.91
N ILE A 15 -15.81 -22.60 28.03
CA ILE A 15 -15.88 -21.14 28.06
C ILE A 15 -14.51 -20.71 27.55
N ARG A 16 -14.41 -20.52 26.22
CA ARG A 16 -13.25 -19.90 25.58
C ARG A 16 -13.13 -18.53 26.23
N GLU A 17 -12.27 -18.42 27.24
CA GLU A 17 -11.96 -17.16 27.91
C GLU A 17 -11.66 -16.15 26.80
N ARG A 18 -12.53 -15.16 26.67
CA ARG A 18 -12.39 -14.06 25.72
C ARG A 18 -11.22 -13.20 26.21
N ARG A 19 -9.99 -13.66 26.00
CA ARG A 19 -8.78 -12.92 26.35
C ARG A 19 -8.70 -11.71 25.46
N VAL A 20 -8.85 -10.55 26.08
CA VAL A 20 -8.52 -9.26 25.46
C VAL A 20 -7.05 -9.31 25.09
N ASP A 21 -6.76 -9.33 23.79
CA ASP A 21 -5.39 -9.32 23.30
C ASP A 21 -4.80 -7.92 23.47
N ARG A 22 -4.00 -7.76 24.53
CA ARG A 22 -3.34 -6.50 24.85
C ARG A 22 -2.35 -6.08 23.77
N ALA A 23 -1.88 -6.99 22.90
CA ALA A 23 -1.01 -6.65 21.78
C ALA A 23 -1.71 -5.74 20.76
N GLN A 24 -3.05 -5.77 20.65
CA GLN A 24 -3.79 -4.90 19.73
C GLN A 24 -3.72 -3.42 20.12
N TYR A 25 -3.54 -3.10 21.41
CA TYR A 25 -3.30 -1.73 21.84
C TYR A 25 -1.96 -1.18 21.36
N LEU A 26 -0.95 -2.04 21.12
CA LEU A 26 0.30 -1.63 20.51
C LEU A 26 0.06 -1.16 19.07
N VAL A 27 -0.76 -1.87 18.30
CA VAL A 27 -1.16 -1.47 16.94
C VAL A 27 -1.87 -0.12 16.97
N CYS A 28 -2.80 0.10 17.90
CA CYS A 28 -3.42 1.41 18.10
C CYS A 28 -2.39 2.51 18.38
N ALA A 29 -1.42 2.26 19.27
CA ALA A 29 -0.38 3.22 19.61
C ALA A 29 0.50 3.58 18.40
N VAL A 30 0.86 2.58 17.58
CA VAL A 30 1.64 2.79 16.34
C VAL A 30 0.82 3.60 15.32
N LEU A 31 -0.44 3.24 15.09
CA LEU A 31 -1.32 3.98 14.18
C LEU A 31 -1.46 5.45 14.61
N VAL A 32 -1.62 5.70 15.91
CA VAL A 32 -1.70 7.06 16.46
C VAL A 32 -0.38 7.80 16.27
N ALA A 33 0.76 7.18 16.59
CA ALA A 33 2.07 7.79 16.46
C ALA A 33 2.38 8.18 15.00
N VAL A 34 2.18 7.24 14.06
CA VAL A 34 2.39 7.48 12.63
C VAL A 34 1.41 8.51 12.09
N GLY A 35 0.12 8.40 12.44
CA GLY A 35 -0.90 9.34 12.00
C GLY A 35 -0.64 10.76 12.49
N ALA A 36 -0.28 10.93 13.77
CA ALA A 36 0.08 12.23 14.35
C ALA A 36 1.36 12.79 13.72
N PHE A 37 2.36 11.94 13.45
CA PHE A 37 3.58 12.34 12.75
C PHE A 37 3.27 12.86 11.35
N LEU A 38 2.44 12.16 10.56
CA LEU A 38 2.06 12.61 9.22
C LEU A 38 1.27 13.92 9.24
N ILE A 39 0.39 14.12 10.22
CA ILE A 39 -0.31 15.40 10.40
C ILE A 39 0.67 16.51 10.76
N TYR A 40 1.61 16.25 11.67
CA TYR A 40 2.65 17.22 12.03
C TYR A 40 3.52 17.59 10.82
N ASP A 41 3.97 16.60 10.06
CA ASP A 41 4.73 16.81 8.83
C ASP A 41 3.92 17.63 7.82
N ALA A 42 2.66 17.28 7.58
CA ALA A 42 1.75 18.04 6.72
C ALA A 42 1.58 19.51 7.16
N LEU A 43 1.50 19.76 8.46
CA LEU A 43 1.31 21.11 9.01
C LEU A 43 2.60 21.93 9.02
N THR A 44 3.77 21.28 9.11
CA THR A 44 5.09 21.93 9.08
C THR A 44 5.67 22.07 7.66
N LEU A 45 5.07 21.40 6.68
CA LEU A 45 5.43 21.53 5.27
C LEU A 45 5.33 22.99 4.83
N ALA A 46 6.46 23.56 4.41
CA ALA A 46 6.51 24.88 3.80
C ALA A 46 5.69 24.87 2.49
N GLU A 47 5.00 25.97 2.20
CA GLU A 47 4.23 26.09 0.95
C GLU A 47 5.19 26.07 -0.24
N GLY A 48 5.30 24.92 -0.90
CA GLY A 48 6.08 24.75 -2.11
C GLY A 48 5.50 25.57 -3.27
N PHE A 49 6.37 25.94 -4.21
CA PHE A 49 6.16 26.88 -5.33
C PHE A 49 5.05 26.52 -6.35
N ALA A 50 4.11 25.63 -6.04
CA ALA A 50 3.02 25.27 -6.93
C ALA A 50 1.83 26.23 -6.74
N LYS A 51 1.91 27.39 -7.40
CA LYS A 51 0.88 28.44 -7.37
C LYS A 51 -0.46 28.03 -8.04
N VAL A 52 -0.56 26.79 -8.53
CA VAL A 52 -1.68 26.28 -9.36
C VAL A 52 -2.23 24.95 -8.85
N ASP A 53 -1.76 24.41 -7.71
CA ASP A 53 -2.29 23.14 -7.19
C ASP A 53 -3.64 23.34 -6.48
N PRO A 54 -4.76 22.78 -6.99
CA PRO A 54 -6.07 22.88 -6.32
C PRO A 54 -6.10 22.15 -4.97
N VAL A 55 -5.17 21.20 -4.78
CA VAL A 55 -5.08 20.31 -3.64
C VAL A 55 -3.62 20.35 -3.19
N GLY A 56 -3.27 21.27 -2.28
CA GLY A 56 -1.87 21.50 -1.90
C GLY A 56 -1.17 20.26 -1.34
N PRO A 57 0.18 20.22 -1.33
CA PRO A 57 0.99 19.05 -0.98
C PRO A 57 0.72 18.49 0.44
N ARG A 58 0.08 19.29 1.30
CA ARG A 58 -0.33 18.90 2.65
C ARG A 58 -1.50 17.92 2.67
N MET A 59 -2.36 17.92 1.65
CA MET A 59 -3.62 17.15 1.66
C MET A 59 -3.40 15.65 1.70
N PHE A 60 -2.37 15.16 1.02
CA PHE A 60 -2.04 13.75 1.00
C PHE A 60 -1.60 13.22 2.38
N PRO A 61 -0.54 13.76 3.02
CA PRO A 61 -0.14 13.31 4.36
C PRO A 61 -1.21 13.59 5.43
N LEU A 62 -1.93 14.72 5.33
CA LEU A 62 -3.05 15.03 6.23
C LEU A 62 -4.17 13.99 6.13
N GLY A 63 -4.61 13.64 4.92
CA GLY A 63 -5.67 12.67 4.68
C GLY A 63 -5.32 11.29 5.23
N ILE A 64 -4.11 10.80 4.93
CA ILE A 64 -3.62 9.52 5.45
C ILE A 64 -3.55 9.57 6.97
N GLY A 65 -2.98 10.64 7.55
CA GLY A 65 -2.89 10.81 8.99
C GLY A 65 -4.26 10.76 9.67
N VAL A 66 -5.25 11.48 9.16
CA VAL A 66 -6.64 11.47 9.68
C VAL A 66 -7.24 10.07 9.63
N VAL A 67 -7.09 9.36 8.51
CA VAL A 67 -7.60 7.99 8.36
C VAL A 67 -6.95 7.05 9.37
N LEU A 68 -5.63 7.13 9.58
CA LEU A 68 -4.94 6.31 10.57
C LEU A 68 -5.44 6.57 11.99
N ILE A 69 -5.63 7.84 12.39
CA ILE A 69 -6.20 8.19 13.70
C ILE A 69 -7.62 7.65 13.85
N ALA A 70 -8.46 7.79 12.81
CA ALA A 70 -9.82 7.29 12.82
C ALA A 70 -9.86 5.76 12.98
N LEU A 71 -9.02 5.02 12.22
CA LEU A 71 -8.90 3.57 12.33
C LEU A 71 -8.38 3.15 13.72
N ALA A 72 -7.41 3.87 14.29
CA ALA A 72 -6.91 3.61 15.63
C ALA A 72 -8.02 3.76 16.69
N ALA A 73 -8.85 4.80 16.57
CA ALA A 73 -9.98 5.03 17.48
C ALA A 73 -11.04 3.94 17.34
N VAL A 74 -11.41 3.56 16.11
CA VAL A 74 -12.34 2.46 15.85
C VAL A 74 -11.82 1.14 16.44
N LEU A 75 -10.54 0.82 16.22
CA LEU A 75 -9.91 -0.38 16.76
C LEU A 75 -9.86 -0.35 18.30
N ALA A 76 -9.48 0.77 18.91
CA ALA A 76 -9.44 0.93 20.36
C ALA A 76 -10.82 0.71 21.02
N ILE A 77 -11.90 1.08 20.33
CA ILE A 77 -13.28 0.82 20.75
C ILE A 77 -13.69 -0.65 20.50
N ALA A 78 -13.16 -1.30 19.47
CA ALA A 78 -13.45 -2.69 19.13
C ALA A 78 -12.76 -3.72 20.05
N ILE A 79 -11.55 -3.42 20.55
CA ILE A 79 -10.79 -4.29 21.47
C ILE A 79 -11.62 -4.70 22.72
N PRO A 80 -12.20 -3.77 23.51
CA PRO A 80 -13.00 -4.15 24.67
C PRO A 80 -14.31 -4.86 24.30
N ARG A 81 -14.78 -4.71 23.05
CA ARG A 81 -15.91 -5.48 22.50
C ARG A 81 -15.51 -6.91 22.10
N GLY A 82 -14.29 -7.33 22.44
CA GLY A 82 -13.70 -8.62 22.14
C GLY A 82 -13.58 -8.91 20.65
N SER A 83 -13.37 -7.87 19.85
CA SER A 83 -12.81 -8.04 18.52
C SER A 83 -11.41 -8.59 18.70
N VAL A 84 -11.21 -9.83 18.28
CA VAL A 84 -9.89 -10.41 18.07
C VAL A 84 -9.64 -10.36 16.57
N GLY A 85 -8.46 -9.90 16.16
CA GLY A 85 -8.04 -10.05 14.78
C GLY A 85 -8.02 -11.54 14.49
N GLU A 86 -8.91 -12.00 13.61
CA GLU A 86 -8.74 -13.32 13.02
C GLU A 86 -7.38 -13.27 12.33
N ALA A 87 -6.48 -14.20 12.65
CA ALA A 87 -5.24 -14.33 11.91
C ALA A 87 -5.68 -14.55 10.46
N ASP A 88 -5.42 -13.56 9.61
CA ASP A 88 -5.78 -13.64 8.21
C ASP A 88 -5.10 -14.90 7.68
N ALA A 89 -5.91 -15.88 7.31
CA ALA A 89 -5.44 -17.07 6.61
C ALA A 89 -5.11 -16.58 5.20
N GLY A 90 -3.98 -15.86 5.09
CA GLY A 90 -3.55 -15.19 3.88
C GLY A 90 -3.60 -16.17 2.71
N GLU A 91 -4.28 -15.74 1.65
CA GLU A 91 -4.43 -16.39 0.34
C GLU A 91 -3.28 -17.38 0.04
N ASP A 92 -3.44 -18.66 0.41
CA ASP A 92 -2.50 -19.76 0.15
C ASP A 92 -1.00 -19.42 0.33
N VAL A 93 -0.66 -18.50 1.23
CA VAL A 93 0.73 -18.13 1.48
C VAL A 93 1.30 -19.16 2.44
N ASP A 94 2.04 -20.15 1.93
CA ASP A 94 2.86 -21.01 2.77
C ASP A 94 3.95 -20.15 3.43
N PRO A 95 3.89 -19.91 4.76
CA PRO A 95 4.87 -19.10 5.46
C PRO A 95 6.28 -19.73 5.47
N ASN A 96 6.40 -20.98 5.03
CA ASN A 96 7.68 -21.69 4.87
C ASN A 96 8.20 -21.63 3.42
N SER A 97 7.44 -21.08 2.47
CA SER A 97 7.91 -20.89 1.11
C SER A 97 8.98 -19.79 1.09
N PRO A 98 10.17 -20.05 0.53
CA PRO A 98 11.21 -19.04 0.43
C PRO A 98 10.72 -17.90 -0.48
N GLY A 99 10.78 -16.66 0.03
CA GLY A 99 10.42 -15.48 -0.75
C GLY A 99 11.23 -15.37 -2.05
N ASP A 100 10.60 -14.91 -3.13
CA ASP A 100 11.28 -14.70 -4.42
C ASP A 100 12.13 -13.41 -4.41
N TRP A 101 13.26 -13.50 -3.72
CA TRP A 101 14.23 -12.41 -3.60
C TRP A 101 14.83 -11.99 -4.94
N ARG A 102 14.80 -12.87 -5.95
CA ARG A 102 15.27 -12.54 -7.30
C ARG A 102 14.32 -11.55 -7.94
N THR A 103 13.02 -11.82 -7.91
CA THR A 103 12.01 -10.90 -8.44
C THR A 103 12.03 -9.58 -7.68
N VAL A 104 12.14 -9.61 -6.35
CA VAL A 104 12.30 -8.39 -5.53
C VAL A 104 13.54 -7.60 -5.96
N GLY A 105 14.70 -8.25 -6.09
CA GLY A 105 15.94 -7.61 -6.52
C GLY A 105 15.86 -7.00 -7.92
N LEU A 106 15.19 -7.67 -8.86
CA LEU A 106 14.96 -7.16 -10.21
C LEU A 106 14.03 -5.94 -10.21
N LEU A 107 12.96 -5.95 -9.41
CA LEU A 107 12.07 -4.79 -9.27
C LEU A 107 12.78 -3.60 -8.63
N VAL A 108 13.60 -3.83 -7.60
CA VAL A 108 14.43 -2.79 -6.99
C VAL A 108 15.41 -2.22 -8.02
N GLY A 109 16.09 -3.07 -8.79
CA GLY A 109 16.99 -2.64 -9.87
C GLY A 109 16.26 -1.83 -10.95
N LEU A 110 15.06 -2.24 -11.34
CA LEU A 110 14.21 -1.50 -12.27
C LEU A 110 13.83 -0.13 -11.71
N PHE A 111 13.51 -0.04 -10.42
CA PHE A 111 13.17 1.21 -9.76
C PHE A 111 14.37 2.17 -9.71
N VAL A 112 15.56 1.66 -9.39
CA VAL A 112 16.81 2.43 -9.46
C VAL A 112 17.07 2.91 -10.88
N ALA A 113 16.84 2.08 -11.89
CA ALA A 113 16.95 2.49 -13.30
C ALA A 113 15.99 3.64 -13.61
N VAL A 114 14.74 3.61 -13.14
CA VAL A 114 13.80 4.73 -13.31
C VAL A 114 14.35 6.02 -12.71
N ILE A 115 14.86 5.99 -11.48
CA ILE A 115 15.42 7.17 -10.80
C ILE A 115 16.55 7.81 -11.63
N VAL A 116 17.41 6.99 -12.22
CA VAL A 116 18.56 7.45 -13.01
C VAL A 116 18.16 7.89 -14.42
N LEU A 117 17.22 7.19 -15.05
CA LEU A 117 16.85 7.40 -16.47
C LEU A 117 15.78 8.48 -16.66
N VAL A 118 14.95 8.76 -15.66
CA VAL A 118 13.81 9.67 -15.82
C VAL A 118 14.23 11.10 -16.21
N GLN A 119 15.35 11.58 -15.69
CA GLN A 119 15.88 12.90 -16.03
C GLN A 119 16.38 12.97 -17.49
N PRO A 120 17.31 12.10 -17.94
CA PRO A 120 17.81 12.16 -19.31
C PRO A 120 16.78 11.68 -20.36
N LEU A 121 16.04 10.60 -20.13
CA LEU A 121 15.15 10.01 -21.15
C LEU A 121 13.73 10.57 -21.09
N GLY A 122 13.34 11.19 -19.99
CA GLY A 122 11.99 11.67 -19.77
C GLY A 122 11.02 10.57 -19.33
N TRP A 123 9.84 11.00 -18.89
CA TRP A 123 8.80 10.12 -18.34
C TRP A 123 8.23 9.18 -19.38
N ALA A 124 7.98 9.63 -20.62
CA ALA A 124 7.33 8.79 -21.63
C ALA A 124 8.12 7.50 -21.93
N ILE A 125 9.45 7.60 -22.04
CA ILE A 125 10.30 6.44 -22.30
C ILE A 125 10.55 5.65 -21.01
N THR A 126 10.89 6.34 -19.93
CA THR A 126 11.23 5.69 -18.65
C THR A 126 10.03 4.97 -18.04
N GLY A 127 8.84 5.56 -18.13
CA GLY A 127 7.58 4.93 -17.71
C GLY A 127 7.25 3.70 -18.55
N ALA A 128 7.51 3.73 -19.86
CA ALA A 128 7.30 2.57 -20.72
C ALA A 128 8.22 1.41 -20.33
N LEU A 129 9.49 1.71 -20.02
CA LEU A 129 10.46 0.74 -19.49
C LEU A 129 10.03 0.21 -18.12
N LEU A 130 9.50 1.05 -17.23
CA LEU A 130 8.99 0.64 -15.93
C LEU A 130 7.83 -0.35 -16.08
N PHE A 131 6.79 0.01 -16.84
CA PHE A 131 5.61 -0.84 -17.00
C PHE A 131 5.92 -2.14 -17.74
N ALA A 132 6.68 -2.07 -18.83
CA ALA A 132 7.08 -3.26 -19.59
C ALA A 132 8.06 -4.15 -18.79
N GLY A 133 9.01 -3.54 -18.08
CA GLY A 133 9.98 -4.20 -17.23
C GLY A 133 9.32 -4.91 -16.05
N ALA A 134 8.42 -4.23 -15.34
CA ALA A 134 7.68 -4.81 -14.23
C ALA A 134 6.83 -6.01 -14.68
N ALA A 135 6.10 -5.89 -15.79
CA ALA A 135 5.32 -7.00 -16.36
C ALA A 135 6.20 -8.20 -16.74
N THR A 136 7.41 -7.94 -17.22
CA THR A 136 8.38 -8.97 -17.58
C THR A 136 8.97 -9.65 -16.34
N VAL A 137 9.33 -8.88 -15.32
CA VAL A 137 9.87 -9.38 -14.04
C VAL A 137 8.82 -10.20 -13.28
N LEU A 138 7.55 -9.84 -13.37
CA LEU A 138 6.42 -10.62 -12.83
C LEU A 138 6.07 -11.88 -13.66
N GLY A 139 6.85 -12.22 -14.69
CA GLY A 139 6.73 -13.48 -15.41
C GLY A 139 5.89 -13.45 -16.68
N ASN A 140 5.47 -12.28 -17.20
CA ASN A 140 4.87 -12.26 -18.54
C ASN A 140 5.95 -12.37 -19.63
N HIS A 141 6.00 -13.53 -20.30
CA HIS A 141 6.95 -13.82 -21.37
C HIS A 141 6.64 -13.18 -22.73
N HIS A 142 5.51 -12.46 -22.87
CA HIS A 142 5.15 -11.78 -24.11
C HIS A 142 5.75 -10.37 -24.19
N TYR A 143 7.06 -10.28 -24.47
CA TYR A 143 7.82 -9.02 -24.46
C TYR A 143 7.24 -7.92 -25.36
N VAL A 144 6.77 -8.27 -26.56
CA VAL A 144 6.17 -7.29 -27.49
C VAL A 144 4.89 -6.67 -26.90
N ARG A 145 4.04 -7.51 -26.29
CA ARG A 145 2.83 -7.06 -25.62
C ARG A 145 3.15 -6.19 -24.41
N ASN A 146 4.18 -6.55 -23.64
CA ASN A 146 4.64 -5.75 -22.50
C ASN A 146 5.09 -4.36 -22.92
N ILE A 147 5.86 -4.27 -24.01
CA ILE A 147 6.33 -2.99 -24.54
C ILE A 147 5.15 -2.15 -25.03
N ALA A 148 4.22 -2.74 -25.78
CA ALA A 148 3.05 -2.02 -26.28
C ALA A 148 2.15 -1.50 -25.14
N ILE A 149 1.82 -2.36 -24.17
CA ILE A 149 1.02 -1.96 -23.00
C ILE A 149 1.78 -0.93 -22.17
N GLY A 150 3.08 -1.13 -21.95
CA GLY A 150 3.91 -0.21 -21.18
C GLY A 150 3.99 1.18 -21.82
N ALA A 151 4.13 1.26 -23.14
CA ALA A 151 4.11 2.51 -23.88
C ALA A 151 2.76 3.23 -23.72
N VAL A 152 1.64 2.50 -23.88
CA VAL A 152 0.29 3.06 -23.72
C VAL A 152 0.07 3.58 -22.29
N LEU A 153 0.41 2.77 -21.27
CA LEU A 153 0.27 3.17 -19.86
C LEU A 153 1.17 4.35 -19.51
N SER A 154 2.38 4.41 -20.07
CA SER A 154 3.31 5.52 -19.88
C SER A 154 2.76 6.84 -20.41
N VAL A 155 2.29 6.84 -21.66
CA VAL A 155 1.70 8.02 -22.30
C VAL A 155 0.41 8.44 -21.61
N LEU A 156 -0.45 7.47 -21.25
CA LEU A 156 -1.68 7.76 -20.51
C LEU A 156 -1.36 8.40 -19.16
N SER A 157 -0.38 7.84 -18.43
CA SER A 157 0.08 8.43 -17.17
C SER A 157 0.66 9.83 -17.39
N PHE A 158 1.47 10.03 -18.44
CA PHE A 158 2.01 11.35 -18.79
C PHE A 158 0.90 12.39 -18.90
N TYR A 159 -0.14 12.12 -19.71
CA TYR A 159 -1.26 13.04 -19.87
C TYR A 159 -2.13 13.14 -18.61
N ALA A 160 -2.29 12.07 -17.83
CA ALA A 160 -3.02 12.12 -16.57
C ALA A 160 -2.37 13.09 -15.57
N PHE A 161 -1.04 13.10 -15.48
CA PHE A 161 -0.31 14.04 -14.63
C PHE A 161 -0.22 15.44 -15.25
N TYR A 162 0.14 15.52 -16.53
CA TYR A 162 0.32 16.79 -17.22
C TYR A 162 -0.99 17.57 -17.37
N SER A 163 -2.04 16.92 -17.90
CA SER A 163 -3.34 17.55 -18.15
C SER A 163 -4.31 17.42 -16.98
N GLY A 164 -4.25 16.33 -16.22
CA GLY A 164 -5.16 16.11 -15.08
C GLY A 164 -4.72 16.84 -13.81
N LEU A 165 -3.42 16.85 -13.51
CA LEU A 165 -2.87 17.47 -12.30
C LEU A 165 -2.09 18.76 -12.58
N GLY A 166 -1.77 19.08 -13.84
CA GLY A 166 -0.96 20.26 -14.17
C GLY A 166 0.52 20.13 -13.80
N ILE A 167 1.00 18.91 -13.54
CA ILE A 167 2.36 18.65 -13.08
C ILE A 167 3.27 18.42 -14.30
N PRO A 168 4.27 19.28 -14.54
CA PRO A 168 5.19 19.09 -15.66
C PRO A 168 6.11 17.89 -15.37
N LEU A 169 5.97 16.84 -16.17
CA LEU A 169 6.86 15.68 -16.13
C LEU A 169 8.08 15.92 -17.03
N PRO A 170 9.27 15.40 -16.67
CA PRO A 170 10.45 15.55 -17.50
C PRO A 170 10.22 14.99 -18.90
N ALA A 171 10.38 15.83 -19.92
CA ALA A 171 10.35 15.38 -21.31
C ALA A 171 11.68 14.69 -21.72
N GLY A 172 12.79 15.02 -21.03
CA GLY A 172 14.11 14.46 -21.30
C GLY A 172 14.56 14.74 -22.73
N ILE A 173 15.06 13.71 -23.43
CA ILE A 173 15.43 13.81 -24.86
C ILE A 173 14.24 14.16 -25.77
N LEU A 174 13.00 14.01 -25.31
CA LEU A 174 11.81 14.37 -26.07
C LEU A 174 11.40 15.85 -25.88
N ASP A 175 12.22 16.64 -25.19
CA ASP A 175 12.02 18.07 -25.01
C ASP A 175 12.00 18.80 -26.37
N GLY A 176 10.85 19.36 -26.73
CA GLY A 176 10.57 20.00 -28.03
C GLY A 176 9.70 19.20 -29.01
N ILE A 177 9.39 17.93 -28.74
CA ILE A 177 8.43 17.11 -29.52
C ILE A 177 7.09 16.96 -28.77
N LEU A 178 7.16 16.94 -27.43
CA LEU A 178 6.03 16.78 -26.51
C LEU A 178 5.63 18.09 -25.82
#